data_AF-A0A1H8K8E6-F1
#
_entry.id   AF-A0A1H8K8E6-F1
#
_cell.length_a   1.000
_cell.length_b   1.000
_cell.length_c   1.000
_cell.angle_alpha   90.00
_cell.angle_beta   90.00
_cell.angle_gamma   90.00
#
_symmetry.space_group_name_H-M   'P 1'
#
loop_
_entity.id
_entity.type
_entity.pdbx_description
1 polymer ?
#
loop_
_entity_poly.entity_id
_entity_poly.type
_entity_poly.pdbx_seq_one_letter_code
_entity_poly.pdbx_strand_id
1 'polypeptide(L)'
;MKYRAEMSVQFAGDLALLDERTDQLMDQLLDIEEADPAIEDPDIAATLSTGIVQISMFIKADDLPEAGQKLVATVRHALHAIGDGTPGWERVAREVQEQCMSVSPVRDR
;
A
#
# COMPACT_ATOMS: atom_id res chain seq x y z
N MET A 1 2.12 -17.79 -2.00
CA MET A 1 3.24 -17.46 -1.06
C MET A 1 2.82 -16.30 -0.16
N LYS A 2 3.48 -16.10 1.00
CA LYS A 2 3.20 -14.97 1.92
C LYS A 2 4.34 -13.96 1.86
N TYR A 3 4.01 -12.70 1.64
CA TYR A 3 4.95 -11.58 1.50
C TYR A 3 4.72 -10.56 2.60
N ARG A 4 5.77 -10.01 3.19
CA ARG A 4 5.67 -8.80 4.01
C ARG A 4 5.82 -7.60 3.09
N ALA A 5 4.83 -6.71 3.10
CA ALA A 5 4.74 -5.58 2.20
C ALA A 5 4.67 -4.28 3.00
N GLU A 6 5.32 -3.23 2.50
CA GLU A 6 5.36 -1.92 3.14
C GLU A 6 5.16 -0.83 2.09
N MET A 7 4.35 0.18 2.41
CA MET A 7 4.13 1.35 1.57
C MET A 7 4.15 2.61 2.44
N SER A 8 4.85 3.65 2.00
CA SER A 8 4.80 4.96 2.64
C SER A 8 3.95 5.92 1.83
N VAL A 9 3.08 6.66 2.52
CA VAL A 9 2.27 7.72 1.95
C VAL A 9 2.53 9.02 2.70
N GLN A 10 2.39 10.15 2.00
CA GLN A 10 2.51 11.47 2.59
C GLN A 10 1.12 12.02 2.86
N PHE A 11 0.82 12.31 4.13
CA PHE A 11 -0.36 13.08 4.48
C PHE A 11 -0.17 14.54 4.08
N ALA A 12 -1.11 15.08 3.32
CA ALA A 12 -1.06 16.44 2.77
C ALA A 12 -2.01 17.43 3.46
N GLY A 13 -2.72 16.98 4.50
CA GLY A 13 -3.65 17.79 5.28
C GLY A 13 -3.01 18.52 6.45
N ASP A 14 -3.85 19.08 7.32
CA ASP A 14 -3.42 19.65 8.60
C ASP A 14 -2.90 18.54 9.53
N LEU A 15 -1.62 18.57 9.89
CA LEU A 15 -0.98 17.57 10.74
C LEU A 15 -1.68 17.40 12.10
N ALA A 16 -2.43 18.41 12.57
CA ALA A 16 -3.26 18.28 13.77
C ALA A 16 -4.38 17.23 13.65
N LEU A 17 -4.76 16.88 12.42
CA LEU A 17 -5.77 15.87 12.10
C LEU A 17 -5.18 14.50 11.78
N LEU A 18 -3.85 14.36 11.75
CA LEU A 18 -3.22 13.12 11.29
C LEU A 18 -3.59 11.91 12.15
N ASP A 19 -3.70 12.10 13.47
CA ASP A 19 -4.09 11.07 14.44
C ASP A 19 -5.45 10.44 14.08
N GLU A 20 -6.49 11.27 13.97
CA GLU A 20 -7.83 10.85 13.55
C GLU A 20 -7.82 10.19 12.15
N ARG A 21 -7.00 10.70 11.23
CA ARG A 21 -6.90 10.14 9.87
C ARG A 21 -6.22 8.78 9.86
N THR A 22 -5.22 8.54 10.71
CA THR A 22 -4.59 7.23 10.84
C THR A 22 -5.50 6.21 11.50
N ASP A 23 -6.35 6.63 12.45
CA ASP A 23 -7.37 5.76 13.05
C ASP A 23 -8.39 5.32 12.00
N GLN A 24 -8.94 6.26 11.23
CA GLN A 24 -9.87 5.96 10.13
C GLN A 24 -9.23 5.03 9.08
N LEU A 25 -7.96 5.25 8.74
CA LEU A 25 -7.26 4.40 7.79
C LEU A 25 -7.04 2.99 8.35
N MET A 26 -6.70 2.86 9.63
CA MET A 26 -6.54 1.57 10.30
C MET A 26 -7.85 0.78 10.29
N ASP A 27 -8.96 1.41 10.66
CA ASP A 27 -10.29 0.78 10.65
C ASP A 27 -10.61 0.20 9.26
N GLN A 28 -10.33 0.95 8.19
CA GLN A 28 -10.56 0.47 6.83
C GLN A 28 -9.60 -0.65 6.41
N LEU A 29 -8.36 -0.68 6.90
CA LEU A 29 -7.46 -1.80 6.64
C LEU A 29 -7.90 -3.08 7.35
N LEU A 30 -8.43 -2.97 8.57
CA LEU A 30 -9.00 -4.09 9.33
C LEU A 30 -10.27 -4.63 8.65
N ASP A 31 -11.15 -3.75 8.16
CA ASP A 31 -12.32 -4.14 7.36
C ASP A 31 -11.90 -4.95 6.10
N ILE A 32 -10.80 -4.55 5.45
CA ILE A 32 -10.25 -5.27 4.29
C ILE A 32 -9.66 -6.62 4.70
N GLU A 33 -8.93 -6.70 5.82
CA GLU A 33 -8.42 -7.98 6.34
C GLU A 33 -9.56 -8.98 6.62
N GLU A 34 -10.67 -8.52 7.20
CA GLU A 34 -11.83 -9.38 7.46
C GLU A 34 -12.48 -9.88 6.14
N ALA A 35 -12.49 -9.04 5.10
CA ALA A 35 -13.12 -9.34 3.82
C ALA A 35 -12.24 -10.12 2.83
N ASP A 36 -10.92 -9.94 2.87
CA ASP A 36 -9.96 -10.54 1.94
C ASP A 36 -8.91 -11.39 2.70
N PRO A 37 -9.02 -12.74 2.67
CA PRO A 37 -8.06 -13.63 3.35
C PRO A 37 -6.64 -13.60 2.76
N ALA A 38 -6.42 -12.86 1.67
CA ALA A 38 -5.11 -12.59 1.13
C ALA A 38 -4.38 -11.45 1.87
N ILE A 39 -5.08 -10.60 2.63
CA ILE A 39 -4.50 -9.53 3.44
C ILE A 39 -4.51 -9.97 4.91
N GLU A 40 -3.41 -9.77 5.63
CA GLU A 40 -3.29 -10.17 7.04
C GLU A 40 -2.43 -9.17 7.81
N ASP A 41 -2.79 -8.90 9.06
CA ASP A 41 -2.02 -8.14 10.07
C ASP A 41 -1.59 -6.74 9.55
N PRO A 42 -2.56 -5.87 9.16
CA PRO A 42 -2.24 -4.50 8.79
C PRO A 42 -1.76 -3.71 10.00
N ASP A 43 -0.73 -2.88 9.78
CA ASP A 43 -0.15 -2.00 10.78
C ASP A 43 0.16 -0.63 10.19
N ILE A 44 0.09 0.41 11.02
CA ILE A 44 0.37 1.80 10.65
C ILE A 44 1.34 2.42 11.65
N ALA A 45 2.41 3.00 11.13
CA ALA A 45 3.30 3.89 11.87
C ALA A 45 3.30 5.28 11.21
N ALA A 46 3.15 6.35 12.01
CA ALA A 46 3.14 7.71 11.49
C ALA A 46 4.21 8.59 12.15
N THR A 47 4.84 9.45 11.35
CA THR A 47 5.73 10.52 11.83
C THR A 47 4.96 11.83 11.87
N LEU A 48 4.45 12.20 13.04
CA LEU A 48 3.58 13.37 13.22
C LEU A 48 4.21 14.70 12.76
N SER A 49 5.53 14.83 12.85
CA SER A 49 6.24 16.05 12.45
C SER A 49 6.38 16.22 10.94
N THR A 50 6.30 15.13 10.16
CA THR A 50 6.47 15.16 8.71
C THR A 50 5.21 14.75 7.95
N GLY A 51 4.25 14.09 8.60
CA GLY A 51 3.07 13.54 7.95
C GLY A 51 3.34 12.26 7.15
N ILE A 52 4.51 11.64 7.31
CA ILE A 52 4.81 10.35 6.67
C ILE A 52 4.06 9.25 7.42
N VAL A 53 3.23 8.51 6.69
CA VAL A 53 2.50 7.34 7.20
C VAL A 53 3.05 6.11 6.49
N GLN A 54 3.58 5.17 7.26
CA GLN A 54 4.06 3.88 6.80
C GLN A 54 3.00 2.83 7.12
N ILE A 55 2.57 2.13 6.09
CA ILE A 55 1.58 1.06 6.17
C ILE A 55 2.34 -0.24 5.91
N SER A 56 2.12 -1.25 6.75
CA SER A 56 2.68 -2.58 6.54
C SER A 56 1.61 -3.65 6.71
N MET A 57 1.77 -4.77 6.03
CA MET A 57 0.86 -5.92 6.10
C MET A 57 1.53 -7.16 5.54
N PHE A 58 0.92 -8.32 5.73
CA PHE A 58 1.24 -9.50 4.96
C PHE A 58 0.24 -9.74 3.83
N ILE A 59 0.76 -10.19 2.69
CA ILE A 59 -0.02 -10.43 1.48
C ILE A 59 0.21 -11.85 0.96
N LYS A 60 -0.87 -12.57 0.68
CA LYS A 60 -0.85 -13.83 -0.06
C LYS A 60 -0.98 -13.58 -1.56
N ALA A 61 0.03 -14.01 -2.30
CA ALA A 61 0.12 -13.88 -3.75
C ALA A 61 0.99 -14.99 -4.35
N ASP A 62 0.86 -15.25 -5.64
CA ASP A 62 1.63 -16.25 -6.38
C ASP A 62 3.04 -15.79 -6.70
N ASP A 63 3.26 -14.48 -6.78
CA ASP A 63 4.59 -13.87 -6.96
C ASP A 63 4.71 -12.47 -6.34
N LEU A 64 5.94 -11.94 -6.36
CA LEU A 64 6.24 -10.60 -5.85
C LEU A 64 5.51 -9.47 -6.62
N PRO A 65 5.44 -9.47 -7.97
CA PRO A 65 4.64 -8.47 -8.69
C PRO A 65 3.17 -8.45 -8.26
N GLU A 66 2.52 -9.61 -8.14
CA GLU A 66 1.14 -9.69 -7.69
C GLU A 66 0.99 -9.17 -6.25
N ALA A 67 1.91 -9.53 -5.34
CA ALA A 67 1.90 -8.99 -3.98
C ALA A 67 1.98 -7.46 -3.95
N GLY A 68 2.84 -6.87 -4.80
CA GLY A 68 2.95 -5.43 -4.94
C GLY A 68 1.69 -4.77 -5.50
N GLN A 69 1.05 -5.37 -6.50
CA GLN A 69 -0.24 -4.87 -7.02
C GLN A 69 -1.32 -4.88 -5.94
N LYS A 70 -1.41 -5.98 -5.18
CA LYS A 70 -2.37 -6.09 -4.07
C LYS A 70 -2.11 -5.05 -2.98
N LEU A 71 -0.85 -4.77 -2.64
CA LEU A 71 -0.51 -3.72 -1.70
C LEU A 71 -1.06 -2.36 -2.16
N VAL A 72 -0.73 -1.96 -3.40
CA VAL A 72 -1.16 -0.67 -3.95
C VAL A 72 -2.69 -0.58 -4.03
N ALA A 73 -3.35 -1.67 -4.47
CA ALA A 73 -4.80 -1.72 -4.56
C ALA A 73 -5.48 -1.63 -3.18
N THR A 74 -4.95 -2.34 -2.19
CA THR A 74 -5.46 -2.36 -0.81
C THR A 74 -5.35 -0.98 -0.17
N VAL A 75 -4.16 -0.38 -0.21
CA VAL A 75 -3.93 0.96 0.36
C VAL A 75 -4.79 2.00 -0.37
N ARG A 76 -4.89 1.93 -1.70
CA ARG A 76 -5.74 2.83 -2.48
C ARG A 76 -7.21 2.69 -2.11
N HIS A 77 -7.70 1.47 -1.92
CA HIS A 77 -9.08 1.21 -1.51
C HIS A 77 -9.38 1.80 -0.13
N ALA A 78 -8.51 1.54 0.85
CA ALA A 78 -8.66 2.08 2.21
C ALA A 78 -8.66 3.62 2.23
N LEU A 79 -7.75 4.25 1.48
CA LEU A 79 -7.70 5.71 1.33
C LEU A 79 -9.00 6.27 0.72
N HIS A 80 -9.51 5.64 -0.34
CA HIS A 80 -10.78 6.06 -0.94
C HIS A 80 -11.96 5.92 0.02
N ALA A 81 -11.98 4.88 0.86
CA ALA A 81 -13.05 4.64 1.81
C ALA A 81 -13.11 5.72 2.91
N ILE A 82 -11.97 6.30 3.29
CA ILE A 82 -11.90 7.45 4.21
C ILE A 82 -12.04 8.82 3.50
N GLY A 83 -12.42 8.80 2.22
CA GLY A 83 -12.68 10.00 1.41
C GLY A 83 -11.44 10.66 0.79
N ASP A 84 -10.26 10.04 0.88
CA ASP A 84 -9.06 10.55 0.21
C ASP A 84 -9.03 10.17 -1.28
N GLY A 85 -8.34 10.99 -2.07
CA GLY A 85 -8.06 10.70 -3.46
C GLY A 85 -6.64 10.20 -3.65
N THR A 86 -6.43 9.31 -4.63
CA THR A 86 -5.09 8.84 -5.01
C THR A 86 -4.72 9.22 -6.46
N PRO A 87 -4.77 10.50 -6.86
CA PRO A 87 -4.47 10.90 -8.22
C PRO A 87 -3.00 10.58 -8.57
N GLY A 88 -2.77 10.02 -9.76
CA GLY A 88 -1.43 9.70 -10.26
C GLY A 88 -0.88 8.36 -9.78
N TRP A 89 -1.60 7.64 -8.91
CA TRP A 89 -1.20 6.31 -8.43
C TRP A 89 -1.28 5.23 -9.51
N GLU A 90 -1.88 5.52 -10.67
CA GLU A 90 -1.79 4.67 -11.87
C GLU A 90 -0.33 4.45 -12.28
N ARG A 91 0.54 5.44 -12.02
CA ARG A 91 1.98 5.33 -12.26
C ARG A 91 2.66 4.43 -11.24
N VAL A 92 2.30 4.54 -9.96
CA VAL A 92 2.84 3.70 -8.88
C VAL A 92 2.50 2.22 -9.13
N ALA A 93 1.25 1.93 -9.47
CA ALA A 93 0.83 0.57 -9.83
C ALA A 93 1.64 0.03 -11.02
N ARG A 94 1.84 0.84 -12.08
CA ARG A 94 2.66 0.43 -13.23
C ARG A 94 4.13 0.20 -12.84
N GLU A 95 4.72 1.08 -12.04
CA GLU A 95 6.13 0.96 -11.62
C GLU A 95 6.35 -0.29 -10.76
N VAL A 96 5.41 -0.66 -9.89
CA VAL A 96 5.47 -1.92 -9.12
C VAL A 96 5.44 -3.15 -10.04
N GLN A 97 4.66 -3.09 -11.13
CA GLN A 97 4.65 -4.14 -12.15
C GLN A 97 5.98 -4.23 -12.91
N GLU A 98 6.55 -3.09 -13.27
CA GLU A 98 7.78 -2.98 -14.05
C GLU A 98 9.05 -3.31 -13.23
N GLN A 99 9.12 -2.91 -11.96
CA GLN A 99 10.25 -3.20 -11.07
C GLN A 99 10.36 -4.69 -10.71
N CYS A 100 9.27 -5.46 -10.81
CA CYS A 100 9.31 -6.91 -10.68
C CYS A 100 9.68 -7.64 -11.98
N MET A 101 9.86 -6.93 -13.10
CA MET A 101 10.27 -7.48 -14.39
C MET A 101 11.59 -6.86 -14.87
N SER A 102 12.72 -7.24 -14.29
CA SER A 102 14.01 -7.03 -14.96
C SER A 102 14.24 -8.16 -15.98
N VAL A 103 13.79 -7.99 -17.22
CA VAL A 103 14.23 -8.83 -18.35
C VAL A 103 15.37 -8.10 -19.07
N SER A 104 16.58 -8.63 -18.97
CA SER A 104 17.70 -8.23 -19.82
C SER A 104 17.75 -9.15 -21.04
N PRO A 105 17.87 -8.64 -22.28
CA PRO A 105 18.08 -9.50 -23.44
C PRO A 105 19.43 -10.22 -23.32
N VAL A 106 19.42 -11.54 -23.51
CA VAL A 106 20.65 -12.32 -23.73
C VAL A 106 21.17 -11.87 -25.09
N ARG A 107 22.34 -11.21 -25.11
CA ARG A 107 23.07 -11.01 -26.36
C ARG A 107 23.61 -12.37 -26.77
N ASP A 108 23.02 -12.96 -27.82
CA ASP A 108 23.70 -14.01 -28.56
C ASP A 108 25.02 -13.44 -29.10
N ARG A 109 26.06 -14.26 -28.96
CA ARG A 109 27.46 -13.94 -29.28
C ARG A 109 27.66 -13.46 -30.71
#